data_AF-A0A0M9YB13-F1
#
_entry.id   AF-A0A0M9YB13-F1
#
_cell.length_a   1.000
_cell.length_b   1.000
_cell.length_c   1.000
_cell.angle_alpha   90.00
_cell.angle_beta   90.00
_cell.angle_gamma   90.00
#
_symmetry.space_group_name_H-M   'P 1'
#
loop_
_entity.id
_entity.type
_entity.pdbx_description
1 polymer ?
#
loop_
_entity_poly.entity_id
_entity_poly.type
_entity_poly.pdbx_seq_one_letter_code
_entity_poly.pdbx_strand_id
1 'polypeptide(L)'
;MSGDLEKGMEALTTFKKKVDAVLTQFEGSHGSPTKIGDQQIARASFSAGTAAFPEADGLFTQYHRVHERLTSLSKSLAHQIEAMGIAAHGADVGFDNLDEEMRQRFWAIQSATDYDAEQAQREKDGKPKPQRTDDKSSGTGW
;
A
#
# COMPACT_ATOMS: atom_id res chain seq x y z
N MET A 1 -8.67 -35.57 19.41
CA MET A 1 -7.65 -34.55 19.09
C MET A 1 -7.51 -34.31 17.58
N SER A 2 -7.55 -35.34 16.71
CA SER A 2 -7.48 -35.11 15.24
C SER A 2 -8.68 -34.36 14.64
N GLY A 3 -9.90 -34.57 15.12
CA GLY A 3 -11.09 -33.90 14.58
C GLY A 3 -11.18 -32.40 14.88
N ASP A 4 -10.49 -31.89 15.91
CA ASP A 4 -10.42 -30.45 16.19
C ASP A 4 -9.39 -29.74 15.30
N LEU A 5 -8.29 -30.44 14.95
CA LEU A 5 -7.30 -29.96 13.98
C LEU A 5 -7.90 -29.84 12.58
N GLU A 6 -8.64 -30.86 12.13
CA GLU A 6 -9.29 -30.87 10.81
C GLU A 6 -10.32 -29.74 10.68
N LYS A 7 -11.14 -29.52 11.71
CA LYS A 7 -12.05 -28.35 11.78
C LYS A 7 -11.31 -27.01 11.81
N GLY A 8 -10.16 -26.96 12.48
CA GLY A 8 -9.31 -25.78 12.51
C GLY A 8 -8.79 -25.42 11.13
N MET A 9 -8.24 -26.39 10.39
CA MET A 9 -7.76 -26.21 9.02
C MET A 9 -8.87 -25.74 8.06
N GLU A 10 -10.05 -26.36 8.15
CA GLU A 10 -11.21 -25.93 7.36
C GLU A 10 -11.63 -24.48 7.68
N ALA A 11 -11.56 -24.08 8.96
CA ALA A 11 -11.83 -22.72 9.39
C ALA A 11 -10.80 -21.71 8.86
N LEU A 12 -9.49 -22.05 8.87
CA LEU A 12 -8.44 -21.20 8.32
C LEU A 12 -8.56 -21.03 6.80
N THR A 13 -8.86 -22.11 6.08
CA THR A 13 -9.14 -22.05 4.63
C THR A 13 -10.33 -21.13 4.34
N THR A 14 -11.40 -21.23 5.13
CA THR A 14 -12.59 -20.38 4.99
C THR A 14 -12.27 -18.91 5.32
N PHE A 15 -11.45 -18.67 6.33
CA PHE A 15 -11.00 -17.33 6.70
C PHE A 15 -10.19 -16.69 5.56
N LYS A 16 -9.19 -17.40 5.02
CA LYS A 16 -8.40 -16.95 3.87
C LYS A 16 -9.29 -16.50 2.71
N LYS A 17 -10.25 -17.33 2.30
CA LYS A 17 -11.19 -17.00 1.21
C LYS A 17 -11.97 -15.71 1.46
N LYS A 18 -12.39 -15.45 2.71
CA LYS A 18 -13.07 -14.21 3.06
C LYS A 18 -12.14 -13.01 2.99
N VAL A 19 -10.91 -13.16 3.45
CA VAL A 19 -9.88 -12.11 3.38
C VAL A 19 -9.55 -11.76 1.93
N ASP A 20 -9.33 -12.76 1.07
CA ASP A 20 -9.06 -12.57 -0.36
C ASP A 20 -10.24 -11.89 -1.08
N ALA A 21 -11.47 -12.23 -0.70
CA ALA A 21 -12.68 -11.59 -1.23
C ALA A 21 -12.76 -10.11 -0.81
N VAL A 22 -12.42 -9.79 0.44
CA VAL A 22 -12.36 -8.40 0.92
C VAL A 22 -11.27 -7.62 0.19
N LEU A 23 -10.09 -8.21 -0.03
CA LEU A 23 -9.02 -7.57 -0.80
C LEU A 23 -9.49 -7.25 -2.22
N THR A 24 -10.07 -8.23 -2.90
CA THR A 24 -10.62 -8.06 -4.26
C THR A 24 -11.68 -6.96 -4.31
N GLN A 25 -12.60 -6.94 -3.34
CA GLN A 25 -13.64 -5.91 -3.25
C GLN A 25 -13.02 -4.52 -3.00
N PHE A 26 -12.01 -4.45 -2.13
CA PHE A 26 -11.32 -3.22 -1.81
C PHE A 26 -10.57 -2.66 -3.03
N GLU A 27 -9.85 -3.50 -3.77
CA GLU A 27 -9.15 -3.13 -5.00
C GLU A 27 -10.09 -2.65 -6.11
N GLY A 28 -11.28 -3.25 -6.20
CA GLY A 28 -12.34 -2.83 -7.13
C GLY A 28 -13.07 -1.54 -6.71
N SER A 29 -12.89 -1.08 -5.47
CA SER A 29 -13.60 0.09 -4.94
C SER A 29 -12.96 1.43 -5.36
N HIS A 30 -13.71 2.52 -5.22
CA HIS A 30 -13.17 3.89 -5.38
C HIS A 30 -12.08 4.23 -4.36
N GLY A 31 -12.02 3.50 -3.24
CA GLY A 31 -11.02 3.67 -2.21
C GLY A 31 -9.71 2.94 -2.50
N SER A 32 -9.60 2.20 -3.62
CA SER A 32 -8.39 1.45 -3.92
C SER A 32 -7.19 2.35 -4.19
N PRO A 33 -5.96 1.87 -3.94
CA PRO A 33 -4.76 2.66 -4.16
C PRO A 33 -4.65 3.24 -5.58
N THR A 34 -5.05 2.42 -6.56
CA THR A 34 -5.03 2.77 -7.98
C THR A 34 -6.06 3.85 -8.25
N LYS A 35 -7.32 3.65 -7.83
CA LYS A 35 -8.40 4.61 -8.09
C LYS A 35 -8.20 5.95 -7.39
N ILE A 36 -7.66 5.94 -6.17
CA ILE A 36 -7.28 7.19 -5.49
C ILE A 36 -6.08 7.80 -6.22
N GLY A 37 -5.05 7.03 -6.55
CA GLY A 37 -3.87 7.50 -7.28
C GLY A 37 -4.21 8.19 -8.61
N ASP A 38 -5.16 7.64 -9.36
CA ASP A 38 -5.65 8.19 -10.64
C ASP A 38 -6.36 9.55 -10.48
N GLN A 39 -6.90 9.86 -9.30
CA GLN A 39 -7.60 11.12 -9.01
C GLN A 39 -6.62 12.26 -8.72
N GLN A 40 -5.65 12.49 -9.60
CA GLN A 40 -4.71 13.58 -9.46
C GLN A 40 -5.21 14.83 -10.19
N ILE A 41 -5.41 15.92 -9.44
CA ILE A 41 -5.74 17.23 -10.03
C ILE A 41 -4.42 17.96 -10.32
N ALA A 42 -4.26 18.41 -11.56
CA ALA A 42 -3.09 19.18 -11.97
C ALA A 42 -3.06 20.55 -11.28
N ARG A 43 -1.86 21.05 -10.94
CA ARG A 43 -1.69 22.41 -10.39
C ARG A 43 -2.36 23.48 -11.25
N ALA A 44 -2.28 23.32 -12.57
CA ALA A 44 -2.90 24.22 -13.54
C ALA A 44 -4.43 24.33 -13.39
N SER A 45 -5.10 23.34 -12.79
CA SER A 45 -6.54 23.38 -12.52
C SER A 45 -6.90 24.30 -11.35
N PHE A 46 -5.93 24.65 -10.50
CA PHE A 46 -6.12 25.58 -9.38
C PHE A 46 -5.78 27.03 -9.76
N SER A 47 -4.99 27.25 -10.82
CA SER A 47 -4.62 28.58 -11.30
C SER A 47 -5.45 29.01 -12.50
N ALA A 48 -6.07 30.19 -12.43
CA ALA A 48 -6.72 30.80 -13.59
C ALA A 48 -5.67 31.47 -14.51
N GLY A 49 -5.16 30.73 -15.49
CA GLY A 49 -4.31 31.29 -16.56
C GLY A 49 -2.90 31.71 -16.13
N THR A 50 -2.39 32.81 -16.70
CA THR A 50 -1.00 33.28 -16.53
C THR A 50 -0.75 34.11 -15.27
N ALA A 51 -1.79 34.38 -14.48
CA ALA A 51 -1.66 35.15 -13.24
C ALA A 51 -1.25 34.22 -12.08
N ALA A 52 -0.11 34.51 -11.45
CA ALA A 52 0.31 33.80 -10.24
C ALA A 52 -0.67 34.13 -9.09
N PHE A 53 -1.39 33.12 -8.60
CA PHE A 53 -2.25 33.21 -7.43
C PHE A 53 -1.66 32.33 -6.30
N PRO A 54 -0.89 32.91 -5.37
CA PRO A 54 -0.19 32.16 -4.32
C PRO A 54 -1.11 31.29 -3.45
N GLU A 55 -2.35 31.72 -3.25
CA GLU A 55 -3.34 30.96 -2.47
C GLU A 55 -3.79 29.67 -3.19
N ALA A 56 -3.81 29.66 -4.53
CA ALA A 56 -4.04 28.42 -5.30
C ALA A 56 -2.90 27.43 -5.12
N ASP A 57 -1.66 27.92 -4.99
CA ASP A 57 -0.51 27.05 -4.73
C ASP A 57 -0.61 26.41 -3.35
N GLY A 58 -1.02 27.18 -2.34
CA GLY A 58 -1.30 26.67 -1.00
C GLY A 58 -2.38 25.58 -1.00
N LEU A 59 -3.50 25.82 -1.71
CA LEU A 59 -4.57 24.83 -1.86
C LEU A 59 -4.09 23.57 -2.58
N PHE A 60 -3.34 23.71 -3.68
CA PHE A 60 -2.74 22.58 -4.40
C PHE A 60 -1.82 21.76 -3.50
N THR A 61 -0.96 22.41 -2.69
CA THR A 61 -0.08 21.70 -1.75
C THR A 61 -0.88 20.91 -0.72
N GLN A 62 -1.93 21.48 -0.13
CA GLN A 62 -2.75 20.76 0.85
C GLN A 62 -3.54 19.61 0.21
N TYR A 63 -4.12 19.84 -0.97
CA TYR A 63 -4.78 18.80 -1.76
C TYR A 63 -3.83 17.63 -2.01
N HIS A 64 -2.64 17.92 -2.54
CA HIS A 64 -1.65 16.90 -2.86
C HIS A 64 -1.22 16.12 -1.63
N ARG A 65 -0.99 16.80 -0.50
CA ARG A 65 -0.66 16.14 0.77
C ARG A 65 -1.74 15.16 1.23
N VAL A 66 -3.02 15.56 1.17
CA VAL A 66 -4.15 14.69 1.54
C VAL A 66 -4.27 13.53 0.58
N HIS A 67 -4.16 13.79 -0.72
CA HIS A 67 -4.21 12.77 -1.78
C HIS A 67 -3.11 11.72 -1.62
N GLU A 68 -1.86 12.14 -1.39
CA GLU A 68 -0.75 11.23 -1.10
C GLU A 68 -1.00 10.41 0.16
N ARG A 69 -1.51 11.03 1.23
CA ARG A 69 -1.78 10.35 2.49
C ARG A 69 -2.88 9.31 2.36
N LEU A 70 -3.97 9.64 1.66
CA LEU A 70 -5.06 8.71 1.39
C LEU A 70 -4.60 7.54 0.51
N THR A 71 -3.78 7.83 -0.51
CA THR A 71 -3.19 6.80 -1.36
C THR A 71 -2.29 5.86 -0.56
N SER A 72 -1.40 6.39 0.28
CA SER A 72 -0.52 5.60 1.15
C SER A 72 -1.32 4.77 2.16
N LEU A 73 -2.33 5.35 2.79
CA LEU A 73 -3.20 4.64 3.73
C LEU A 73 -3.92 3.47 3.03
N SER A 74 -4.47 3.72 1.84
CA SER A 74 -5.14 2.71 1.04
C SER A 74 -4.19 1.56 0.67
N LYS A 75 -2.94 1.87 0.28
CA LYS A 75 -1.90 0.86 0.01
C LYS A 75 -1.60 0.00 1.24
N SER A 76 -1.39 0.66 2.38
CA SER A 76 -1.12 -0.03 3.65
C SER A 76 -2.26 -0.97 4.03
N LEU A 77 -3.51 -0.56 3.84
CA LEU A 77 -4.68 -1.41 4.10
C LEU A 77 -4.71 -2.64 3.17
N ALA A 78 -4.47 -2.47 1.87
CA ALA A 78 -4.40 -3.60 0.93
C ALA A 78 -3.32 -4.61 1.35
N HIS A 79 -2.12 -4.12 1.66
CA HIS A 79 -1.00 -4.93 2.13
C HIS A 79 -1.33 -5.70 3.42
N GLN A 80 -2.01 -5.07 4.39
CA GLN A 80 -2.42 -5.72 5.64
C GLN A 80 -3.42 -6.85 5.39
N ILE A 81 -4.40 -6.62 4.51
CA ILE A 81 -5.39 -7.64 4.15
C ILE A 81 -4.70 -8.83 3.45
N GLU A 82 -3.80 -8.55 2.52
CA GLU A 82 -3.04 -9.59 1.81
C GLU A 82 -2.14 -10.39 2.76
N ALA A 83 -1.41 -9.73 3.66
CA ALA A 83 -0.56 -10.39 4.66
C ALA A 83 -1.38 -11.31 5.59
N MET A 84 -2.59 -10.90 5.99
CA MET A 84 -3.50 -11.76 6.77
C MET A 84 -3.91 -13.03 6.00
N GLY A 85 -4.15 -12.91 4.69
CA GLY A 85 -4.47 -14.05 3.82
C GLY A 85 -3.31 -15.04 3.71
N ILE A 86 -2.09 -14.53 3.51
CA ILE A 86 -0.87 -15.34 3.45
C ILE A 86 -0.58 -16.00 4.79
N ALA A 87 -0.70 -15.27 5.90
CA ALA A 87 -0.49 -15.81 7.24
C ALA A 87 -1.49 -16.91 7.60
N ALA A 88 -2.77 -16.74 7.23
CA ALA A 88 -3.78 -17.78 7.42
C ALA A 88 -3.48 -19.02 6.57
N HIS A 89 -2.99 -18.84 5.34
CA HIS A 89 -2.56 -19.97 4.52
C HIS A 89 -1.33 -20.68 5.11
N GLY A 90 -0.32 -19.93 5.56
CA GLY A 90 0.87 -20.48 6.17
C GLY A 90 0.59 -21.21 7.49
N ALA A 91 -0.44 -20.81 8.23
CA ALA A 91 -0.88 -21.53 9.42
C ALA A 91 -1.66 -22.83 9.11
N ASP A 92 -2.26 -22.93 7.93
CA ASP A 92 -2.99 -24.13 7.47
C ASP A 92 -2.04 -25.20 6.91
N VAL A 93 -1.10 -24.82 6.04
CA VAL A 93 -0.19 -25.77 5.36
C VAL A 93 1.22 -25.81 5.95
N GLY A 94 1.56 -24.89 6.85
CA GLY A 94 2.92 -24.65 7.34
C GLY A 94 3.67 -23.66 6.45
N PHE A 95 4.40 -22.71 7.07
CA PHE A 95 5.09 -21.64 6.32
C PHE A 95 6.15 -22.17 5.35
N ASP A 96 6.81 -23.29 5.67
CA ASP A 96 7.80 -23.95 4.80
C ASP A 96 7.17 -24.58 3.55
N ASN A 97 5.87 -24.89 3.60
CA ASN A 97 5.11 -25.44 2.48
C ASN A 97 4.41 -24.36 1.65
N LEU A 98 4.58 -23.07 2.00
CA LEU A 98 4.07 -21.99 1.16
C LEU A 98 4.83 -21.96 -0.17
N ASP A 99 4.06 -21.74 -1.23
CA ASP A 99 4.60 -21.41 -2.55
C ASP A 99 5.62 -20.29 -2.42
N GLU A 100 6.74 -20.44 -3.13
CA GLU A 100 7.85 -19.48 -3.08
C GLU A 100 7.38 -18.05 -3.41
N GLU A 101 6.46 -17.91 -4.37
CA GLU A 101 5.84 -16.62 -4.72
C GLU A 101 5.10 -15.98 -3.53
N MET A 102 4.35 -16.76 -2.75
CA MET A 102 3.63 -16.24 -1.58
C MET A 102 4.58 -15.84 -0.46
N ARG A 103 5.66 -16.61 -0.25
CA ARG A 103 6.72 -16.22 0.70
C ARG A 103 7.40 -14.92 0.27
N GLN A 104 7.78 -14.81 -1.00
CA GLN A 104 8.36 -13.58 -1.55
C GLN A 104 7.42 -12.39 -1.40
N ARG A 105 6.12 -12.59 -1.68
CA ARG A 105 5.11 -11.55 -1.54
C ARG A 105 4.93 -11.10 -0.10
N PHE A 106 4.92 -12.03 0.85
CA PHE A 106 4.87 -11.71 2.27
C PHE A 106 6.06 -10.85 2.71
N TRP A 107 7.28 -11.20 2.30
CA TRP A 107 8.49 -10.41 2.58
C TRP A 107 8.44 -9.02 1.91
N ALA A 108 7.93 -8.93 0.69
CA ALA A 108 7.72 -7.66 0.01
C ALA A 108 6.74 -6.77 0.78
N ILE A 109 5.64 -7.33 1.29
CA ILE A 109 4.67 -6.59 2.12
C ILE A 109 5.31 -6.14 3.44
N GLN A 110 6.07 -7.01 4.09
CA GLN A 110 6.74 -6.69 5.35
C GLN A 110 7.73 -5.54 5.16
N SER A 111 8.61 -5.63 4.17
CA SER A 111 9.58 -4.57 3.86
C SER A 111 8.91 -3.24 3.49
N ALA A 112 7.81 -3.27 2.73
CA ALA A 112 7.05 -2.06 2.41
C ALA A 112 6.40 -1.44 3.66
N THR A 113 5.87 -2.27 4.56
CA THR A 113 5.25 -1.82 5.81
C THR A 113 6.27 -1.18 6.76
N ASP A 114 7.45 -1.80 6.89
CA ASP A 114 8.54 -1.28 7.71
C ASP A 114 9.05 0.06 7.16
N TYR A 115 9.22 0.15 5.83
CA TYR A 115 9.57 1.40 5.17
C TYR A 115 8.53 2.50 5.44
N ASP A 116 7.24 2.23 5.28
CA ASP A 116 6.18 3.20 5.52
C ASP A 116 6.14 3.67 6.98
N ALA A 117 6.38 2.76 7.94
CA ALA A 117 6.47 3.08 9.35
C ALA A 117 7.66 4.00 9.66
N GLU A 118 8.83 3.73 9.06
CA GLU A 118 10.00 4.60 9.17
C GLU A 118 9.75 5.99 8.59
N GLN A 119 9.11 6.09 7.42
CA GLN A 119 8.76 7.38 6.82
C GLN A 119 7.80 8.17 7.70
N ALA A 120 6.76 7.53 8.23
CA ALA A 120 5.81 8.18 9.14
C ALA A 120 6.49 8.68 10.42
N GLN A 121 7.47 7.94 10.94
CA GLN A 121 8.24 8.36 12.11
C GLN A 121 9.17 9.55 11.79
N ARG A 122 9.82 9.54 10.62
CA ARG A 122 10.65 10.67 10.16
C ARG A 122 9.84 11.95 9.95
N GLU A 123 8.63 11.84 9.40
CA GLU A 123 7.71 12.97 9.23
C GLU A 123 7.32 13.59 10.59
N LYS A 124 7.11 12.76 11.63
CA LYS A 124 6.88 13.25 13.00
C LYS A 124 8.11 13.91 13.60
N ASP A 125 9.30 13.37 13.34
CA ASP A 125 10.59 13.89 13.82
C ASP A 125 11.05 15.15 13.06
N GLY A 126 10.35 15.57 12.00
CA GLY A 126 10.75 16.70 11.15
C GLY A 126 11.99 16.43 10.29
N LYS A 127 12.33 15.15 10.05
CA LYS A 127 13.51 14.75 9.26
C LYS A 127 13.15 14.67 7.76
N PRO A 128 14.02 15.12 6.85
CA PRO A 128 13.77 15.02 5.42
C PRO A 128 13.71 13.57 4.93
N LYS A 129 12.86 13.30 3.92
CA LYS A 129 12.74 11.97 3.29
C LYS A 129 14.07 11.57 2.65
N PRO A 130 14.55 10.33 2.85
CA PRO A 130 15.70 9.82 2.12
C PRO A 130 15.35 9.72 0.63
N GLN A 131 16.26 10.18 -0.22
CA GLN A 131 16.11 10.11 -1.67
C GLN A 131 16.26 8.65 -2.11
N ARG A 132 15.21 8.06 -2.71
CA ARG A 132 15.29 6.72 -3.33
C ARG A 132 16.37 6.76 -4.41
N THR A 133 17.37 5.90 -4.31
CA THR A 133 18.46 5.79 -5.29
C THR A 133 18.08 5.02 -6.55
N ASP A 134 16.81 4.66 -6.71
CA ASP A 134 16.35 3.85 -7.83
C ASP A 134 16.19 4.65 -9.14
N ASP A 135 16.19 5.99 -9.08
CA ASP A 135 16.21 6.87 -10.27
C ASP A 135 17.64 7.18 -10.73
N LYS A 136 18.46 6.13 -10.91
CA LYS A 136 19.57 6.20 -11.87
C LYS A 136 19.11 5.67 -13.22
N SER A 137 18.16 6.36 -13.84
CA SER A 137 17.93 6.25 -15.28
C SER A 137 18.62 7.38 -16.03
N SER A 138 19.57 6.97 -16.86
CA SER A 138 20.13 7.65 -18.04
C SER A 138 20.69 9.07 -17.86
N GLY A 139 21.89 9.14 -17.29
CA GLY A 139 22.84 10.24 -17.49
C GLY A 139 24.06 9.80 -18.29
N THR A 140 23.87 9.36 -19.53
CA THR A 140 24.89 9.35 -20.60
C THR A 140 24.20 10.06 -21.76
N GLY A 141 24.50 11.31 -22.11
CA GLY A 141 25.80 11.91 -22.24
C GLY A 141 26.18 11.84 -23.71
N TRP A 142 25.61 12.74 -24.52
CA TRP A 142 26.12 13.47 -25.69
C TRP A 142 25.03 14.44 -26.15
#